data_AF-A0A5N4CRM9-F1
#
_entry.id   AF-A0A5N4CRM9-F1
#
_cell.length_a   1.000
_cell.length_b   1.000
_cell.length_c   1.000
_cell.angle_alpha   90.00
_cell.angle_beta   90.00
_cell.angle_gamma   90.00
#
_symmetry.space_group_name_H-M   'P 1'
#
loop_
_entity.id
_entity.type
_entity.pdbx_description
1 polymer ?
#
loop_
_entity_poly.entity_id
_entity_poly.type
_entity_poly.pdbx_seq_one_letter_code
_entity_poly.pdbx_strand_id
1 'polypeptide(L)'
;MTKKSLQRTSSGYRAPEVLLRSTNYSSPIDIWAVGCIMAEVYTLRPLFPGASEIDTIFKICQVLGTPKKTDWPEGYQLSTAMNFRWPQCVPNNLKTLIPNASSEAVQLLRDMLQWDPKKRPTASQVSLHFFLMHFL
;
A
#
# COMPACT_ATOMS: atom_id res chain seq x y z
N MET A 1 25.45 3.76 21.46
CA MET A 1 24.10 3.15 21.57
C MET A 1 23.04 4.23 21.39
N THR A 2 22.72 4.61 20.15
CA THR A 2 21.71 5.63 19.87
C THR A 2 20.36 4.93 19.70
N LYS A 3 19.49 5.11 20.69
CA LYS A 3 18.08 4.74 20.65
C LYS A 3 17.46 5.42 19.41
N LYS A 4 17.29 4.69 18.30
CA LYS A 4 16.34 5.06 17.25
C LYS A 4 14.96 4.87 17.84
N SER A 5 14.49 5.88 18.57
CA SER A 5 13.08 6.02 18.94
C SER A 5 12.28 5.86 17.66
N LEU A 6 11.55 4.76 17.61
CA LEU A 6 10.61 4.38 16.56
C LEU A 6 9.56 5.49 16.48
N GLN A 7 9.80 6.55 15.72
CA GLN A 7 8.77 7.48 15.28
C GLN A 7 7.92 6.69 14.27
N ARG A 8 7.11 5.79 14.82
CA ARG A 8 6.14 4.98 14.09
C ARG A 8 4.97 5.91 13.81
N THR A 9 5.16 6.85 12.88
CA THR A 9 4.06 7.70 12.40
C THR A 9 3.03 6.75 11.81
N SER A 10 1.77 6.82 12.27
CA SER A 10 0.67 5.95 11.81
C SER A 10 0.32 6.13 10.32
N SER A 11 1.10 6.91 9.57
CA SER A 11 0.91 7.21 8.15
C SER A 11 1.27 6.02 7.25
N GLY A 12 2.23 5.17 7.64
CA GLY A 12 2.69 4.05 6.78
C GLY A 12 1.65 2.98 6.45
N TYR A 13 0.52 2.94 7.18
CA TYR A 13 -0.60 2.02 6.94
C TYR A 13 -1.80 2.72 6.30
N ARG A 14 -1.76 4.04 6.09
CA ARG A 14 -2.87 4.79 5.48
C ARG A 14 -2.87 4.57 3.97
N ALA A 15 -4.06 4.32 3.44
CA ALA A 15 -4.27 4.18 2.01
C ALA A 15 -3.98 5.49 1.25
N PRO A 16 -3.53 5.44 -0.01
CA PRO A 16 -3.15 6.62 -0.79
C PRO A 16 -4.29 7.63 -0.94
N GLU A 17 -5.53 7.18 -1.06
CA GLU A 17 -6.72 8.05 -1.11
C GLU A 17 -6.93 8.84 0.20
N VAL A 18 -6.59 8.26 1.36
CA VAL A 18 -6.67 8.93 2.66
C VAL A 18 -5.55 9.95 2.79
N LEU A 19 -4.34 9.60 2.35
CA LEU A 19 -3.19 10.52 2.31
C LEU A 19 -3.46 11.70 1.36
N LEU A 20 -4.23 11.48 0.31
CA LEU A 20 -4.72 12.50 -0.62
C LEU A 20 -6.00 13.22 -0.14
N ARG A 21 -6.38 13.06 1.13
CA ARG A 21 -7.53 13.72 1.78
C ARG A 21 -8.87 13.47 1.10
N SER A 22 -9.07 12.28 0.55
CA SER A 22 -10.41 11.85 0.12
C SER A 22 -11.38 11.87 1.30
N THR A 23 -12.60 12.34 1.06
CA THR A 23 -13.71 12.26 2.03
C THR A 23 -14.38 10.88 2.02
N ASN A 24 -14.05 10.02 1.07
CA ASN A 24 -14.68 8.72 0.89
C ASN A 24 -13.95 7.65 1.72
N TYR A 25 -14.24 7.65 3.01
CA TYR A 25 -13.84 6.57 3.91
C TYR A 25 -14.67 5.32 3.60
N SER A 26 -14.02 4.25 3.19
CA SER A 26 -14.68 3.02 2.76
C SER A 26 -13.84 1.81 3.15
N SER A 27 -14.47 0.63 3.23
CA SER A 27 -13.81 -0.63 3.63
C SER A 27 -12.50 -0.98 2.88
N PRO A 28 -12.28 -0.58 1.60
CA PRO A 28 -11.00 -0.80 0.92
C PRO A 28 -9.76 -0.16 1.58
N ILE A 29 -9.93 0.82 2.48
CA ILE A 29 -8.80 1.40 3.22
C ILE A 29 -8.20 0.39 4.20
N ASP A 30 -9.03 -0.48 4.80
CA ASP A 30 -8.58 -1.51 5.74
C ASP A 30 -7.79 -2.59 5.01
N ILE A 31 -8.21 -2.93 3.79
CA ILE A 31 -7.53 -3.89 2.92
C ILE A 31 -6.11 -3.42 2.59
N TRP A 32 -5.93 -2.13 2.33
CA TRP A 32 -4.59 -1.55 2.14
C TRP A 32 -3.74 -1.70 3.40
N ALA A 33 -4.29 -1.36 4.56
CA ALA A 33 -3.59 -1.46 5.84
C ALA A 33 -3.16 -2.91 6.14
N VAL A 34 -4.05 -3.89 5.91
CA VAL A 34 -3.72 -5.31 6.06
C VAL A 34 -2.62 -5.73 5.07
N GLY A 35 -2.63 -5.24 3.83
CA GLY A 35 -1.56 -5.50 2.87
C GLY A 35 -0.21 -4.97 3.36
N CYS A 36 -0.19 -3.76 3.91
CA CYS A 36 1.02 -3.19 4.53
C CYS A 36 1.54 -4.04 5.69
N ILE A 37 0.62 -4.51 6.57
CA ILE A 37 0.96 -5.39 7.70
C ILE A 37 1.50 -6.73 7.19
N MET A 38 0.86 -7.33 6.20
CA MET A 38 1.31 -8.60 5.60
C MET A 38 2.74 -8.48 5.07
N ALA A 39 3.06 -7.42 4.34
CA ALA A 39 4.42 -7.17 3.86
C ALA A 39 5.42 -6.93 5.00
N GLU A 40 5.00 -6.25 6.08
CA GLU A 40 5.82 -6.03 7.26
C GLU A 40 6.11 -7.34 8.01
N VAL A 41 5.17 -8.28 8.06
CA VAL A 41 5.41 -9.61 8.65
C VAL A 41 6.53 -10.35 7.90
N TYR A 42 6.58 -10.26 6.58
CA TYR A 42 7.64 -10.90 5.78
C TYR A 42 9.00 -10.19 5.87
N THR A 43 9.01 -8.86 5.95
CA THR A 43 10.25 -8.07 5.91
C THR A 43 10.77 -7.68 7.30
N LEU A 44 9.95 -7.87 8.34
CA LEU A 44 10.13 -7.39 9.72
C LEU A 44 10.39 -5.87 9.81
N ARG A 45 9.98 -5.13 8.78
CA ARG A 45 10.18 -3.69 8.63
C ARG A 45 8.95 -3.07 7.97
N PRO A 46 8.61 -1.81 8.27
CA PRO A 46 7.50 -1.15 7.62
C PRO A 46 7.73 -1.05 6.11
N LEU A 47 6.72 -1.42 5.32
CA LEU A 47 6.80 -1.37 3.85
C LEU A 47 6.96 0.07 3.34
N PHE A 48 6.26 1.02 3.97
CA PHE A 48 6.29 2.44 3.61
C PHE A 48 6.72 3.30 4.80
N PRO A 49 8.04 3.46 5.06
CA PRO A 49 8.54 4.28 6.14
C PRO A 49 8.51 5.77 5.78
N GLY A 50 7.32 6.37 5.84
CA GLY A 50 7.12 7.79 5.55
C GLY A 50 7.19 8.69 6.78
N ALA A 51 7.93 9.79 6.70
CA ALA A 51 8.02 10.80 7.78
C ALA A 51 6.85 11.80 7.79
N SER A 52 6.15 11.96 6.66
CA SER A 52 4.97 12.81 6.49
C SER A 52 3.98 12.17 5.52
N GLU A 53 2.74 12.67 5.41
CA GLU A 53 1.75 12.14 4.45
C GLU A 53 2.28 12.15 3.02
N ILE A 54 2.93 13.25 2.64
CA ILE A 54 3.55 13.43 1.32
C ILE A 54 4.69 12.44 1.13
N ASP A 55 5.59 12.32 2.11
CA ASP A 55 6.71 11.37 2.05
C ASP A 55 6.22 9.92 1.96
N THR A 56 5.15 9.57 2.67
CA THR A 56 4.50 8.25 2.55
C THR A 56 4.02 8.00 1.12
N ILE A 57 3.35 8.97 0.47
CA ILE A 57 2.96 8.83 -0.95
C ILE A 57 4.19 8.62 -1.84
N PHE A 58 5.28 9.35 -1.60
CA PHE A 58 6.53 9.14 -2.34
C PHE A 58 7.09 7.73 -2.12
N LYS A 59 7.10 7.20 -0.88
CA LYS A 59 7.54 5.82 -0.60
C LYS A 59 6.66 4.79 -1.28
N ILE A 60 5.34 5.02 -1.32
CA ILE A 60 4.41 4.14 -2.04
C ILE A 60 4.75 4.15 -3.53
N CYS A 61 4.97 5.32 -4.14
CA CYS A 61 5.36 5.42 -5.55
C CYS A 61 6.70 4.72 -5.84
N GLN A 62 7.67 4.78 -4.93
CA GLN A 62 8.95 4.09 -5.09
C GLN A 62 8.79 2.57 -5.14
N VAL A 63 7.80 2.01 -4.46
CA VAL A 63 7.56 0.56 -4.42
C VAL A 63 6.61 0.11 -5.52
N LEU A 64 5.45 0.77 -5.66
CA LEU A 64 4.39 0.37 -6.58
C LEU A 64 4.48 1.03 -7.96
N GLY A 65 5.41 1.97 -8.13
CA GLY A 65 5.47 2.83 -9.30
C GLY A 65 4.42 3.93 -9.26
N THR A 66 4.55 4.88 -10.17
CA THR A 66 3.60 6.00 -10.28
C THR A 66 2.29 5.51 -10.92
N PRO A 67 1.12 5.80 -10.32
CA PRO A 67 -0.15 5.43 -10.94
C PRO A 67 -0.33 6.18 -12.25
N LYS A 68 -0.85 5.50 -13.28
CA LYS A 68 -1.28 6.20 -14.50
C LYS A 68 -2.64 6.83 -14.27
N LYS A 69 -2.90 7.96 -14.93
CA LYS A 69 -4.21 8.65 -14.86
C LYS A 69 -5.37 7.76 -15.34
N THR A 70 -5.11 6.84 -16.27
CA THR A 70 -6.10 5.86 -16.74
C THR A 70 -6.44 4.81 -15.68
N ASP A 71 -5.49 4.49 -14.80
CA ASP A 71 -5.63 3.40 -13.84
C ASP A 71 -6.34 3.86 -12.58
N TRP A 72 -6.16 5.13 -12.21
CA TRP A 72 -6.81 5.77 -11.07
C TRP A 72 -7.11 7.28 -11.32
N PRO A 73 -8.15 7.60 -12.10
CA PRO A 73 -8.52 8.98 -12.44
C PRO A 73 -8.84 9.85 -11.22
N GLU A 74 -9.55 9.29 -10.23
CA GLU A 74 -9.95 9.98 -9.02
C GLU A 74 -8.74 10.38 -8.15
N GLY A 75 -7.70 9.54 -8.09
CA GLY A 75 -6.45 9.88 -7.40
C GLY A 75 -5.75 11.10 -7.99
N TYR A 76 -5.80 11.26 -9.32
CA TYR A 76 -5.26 12.45 -9.98
C TYR A 76 -6.06 13.72 -9.65
N GLN A 77 -7.39 13.62 -9.52
CA GLN A 77 -8.22 14.74 -9.08
C GLN A 77 -7.86 15.18 -7.66
N LEU A 78 -7.75 14.22 -6.72
CA LEU A 78 -7.36 14.50 -5.33
C LEU A 78 -5.95 15.10 -5.23
N SER A 79 -4.98 14.56 -5.97
CA SER A 79 -3.61 15.10 -6.01
C SER A 79 -3.57 16.54 -6.53
N THR A 80 -4.41 16.88 -7.51
CA THR A 80 -4.51 18.24 -8.06
C THR A 80 -5.05 19.20 -7.02
N ALA A 81 -6.08 18.80 -6.25
CA ALA A 81 -6.64 19.61 -5.17
C ALA A 81 -5.61 19.90 -4.05
N MET A 82 -4.63 19.01 -3.86
CA MET A 82 -3.53 19.19 -2.92
C MET A 82 -2.28 19.86 -3.52
N ASN A 83 -2.30 20.24 -4.80
CA ASN A 83 -1.10 20.68 -5.54
C ASN A 83 0.06 19.67 -5.49
N PHE A 84 -0.26 18.38 -5.34
CA PHE A 84 0.74 17.31 -5.30
C PHE A 84 1.14 16.91 -6.72
N ARG A 85 2.45 16.81 -6.95
CA ARG A 85 3.02 16.34 -8.22
C ARG A 85 3.56 14.94 -8.04
N TRP A 86 3.06 14.03 -8.87
CA TRP A 86 3.52 12.65 -8.87
C TRP A 86 5.00 12.55 -9.28
N PRO A 87 5.84 11.84 -8.50
CA PRO A 87 7.16 11.45 -8.98
C PRO A 87 7.03 10.53 -10.20
N GLN A 88 8.10 10.36 -10.98
CA GLN A 88 8.17 9.32 -12.01
C GLN A 88 8.95 8.14 -11.43
N CYS A 89 8.24 7.10 -11.03
CA CYS A 89 8.80 5.89 -10.44
C CYS A 89 8.35 4.66 -11.24
N VAL A 90 9.29 3.75 -11.47
CA VAL A 90 9.00 2.44 -12.06
C VAL A 90 8.60 1.49 -10.92
N PRO A 91 7.56 0.66 -11.11
CA PRO A 91 7.18 -0.33 -10.11
C PRO A 91 8.32 -1.29 -9.78
N ASN A 92 8.60 -1.45 -8.49
CA ASN A 92 9.46 -2.52 -8.03
C ASN A 92 8.72 -3.85 -8.05
N ASN A 93 9.46 -4.94 -8.24
CA ASN A 93 8.88 -6.26 -8.12
C ASN A 93 8.67 -6.58 -6.63
N LEU A 94 7.41 -6.69 -6.18
CA LEU A 94 7.11 -7.04 -4.79
C LEU A 94 7.82 -8.34 -4.35
N LYS A 95 8.05 -9.29 -5.26
CA LYS A 95 8.80 -10.52 -4.98
C LYS A 95 10.23 -10.24 -4.49
N THR A 96 10.88 -9.19 -4.96
CA THR A 96 12.23 -8.83 -4.49
C THR A 96 12.22 -8.20 -3.10
N LEU A 97 11.09 -7.59 -2.70
CA LEU A 97 10.91 -7.04 -1.36
C LEU A 97 10.56 -8.13 -0.34
N ILE A 98 9.77 -9.12 -0.75
CA ILE A 98 9.35 -10.26 0.08
C ILE A 98 9.81 -11.59 -0.55
N PRO A 99 11.12 -11.88 -0.61
CA PRO A 99 11.65 -13.05 -1.32
C PRO A 99 11.16 -14.38 -0.74
N ASN A 100 10.89 -14.41 0.57
CA ASN A 100 10.44 -15.59 1.31
C ASN A 100 8.93 -15.89 1.16
N ALA A 101 8.16 -14.97 0.57
CA ALA A 101 6.72 -15.18 0.38
C ALA A 101 6.45 -16.09 -0.83
N SER A 102 5.38 -16.89 -0.78
CA SER A 102 4.94 -17.68 -1.93
C SER A 102 4.47 -16.80 -3.10
N SER A 103 4.36 -17.35 -4.30
CA SER A 103 3.82 -16.65 -5.48
C SER A 103 2.41 -16.11 -5.22
N GLU A 104 1.61 -16.89 -4.52
CA GLU A 104 0.22 -16.61 -4.18
C GLU A 104 0.14 -15.46 -3.17
N ALA A 105 1.00 -15.48 -2.14
CA ALA A 105 1.09 -14.41 -1.15
C ALA A 105 1.53 -13.07 -1.79
N VAL A 106 2.47 -13.12 -2.75
CA VAL A 106 2.89 -11.93 -3.51
C VAL A 106 1.76 -11.41 -4.39
N GLN A 107 0.97 -12.29 -5.00
CA GLN A 107 -0.17 -11.90 -5.82
C GLN A 107 -1.28 -11.27 -4.97
N LEU A 108 -1.64 -11.90 -3.83
CA LEU A 108 -2.59 -11.34 -2.89
C LEU A 108 -2.13 -9.95 -2.42
N LEU A 109 -0.85 -9.81 -2.05
CA LEU A 109 -0.30 -8.51 -1.63
C LEU A 109 -0.43 -7.46 -2.74
N ARG A 110 -0.15 -7.83 -4.00
CA ARG A 110 -0.33 -6.94 -5.16
C ARG A 110 -1.77 -6.49 -5.31
N ASP A 111 -2.73 -7.38 -5.11
CA ASP A 111 -4.17 -7.08 -5.24
C ASP A 111 -4.67 -6.19 -4.09
N MET A 112 -4.15 -6.38 -2.89
CA MET A 112 -4.46 -5.53 -1.72
C MET A 112 -3.85 -4.13 -1.83
N LEU A 113 -2.68 -4.00 -2.45
CA LEU A 113 -1.95 -2.74 -2.64
C LEU A 113 -2.26 -2.05 -3.97
N GLN A 114 -3.46 -2.24 -4.54
CA GLN A 114 -3.89 -1.52 -5.73
C GLN A 114 -4.13 -0.03 -5.42
N TRP A 115 -3.74 0.85 -6.37
CA TRP A 115 -3.94 2.29 -6.27
C TRP A 115 -5.42 2.68 -6.21
N ASP A 116 -6.22 2.11 -7.12
CA ASP A 116 -7.67 2.32 -7.13
C ASP A 116 -8.34 1.46 -6.05
N PRO A 117 -9.00 2.06 -5.05
CA PRO A 117 -9.68 1.31 -3.99
C PRO A 117 -10.77 0.38 -4.53
N LYS A 118 -11.36 0.68 -5.69
CA LYS A 118 -12.40 -0.17 -6.32
C LYS A 118 -11.84 -1.48 -6.86
N LYS A 119 -10.53 -1.55 -7.11
CA LYS A 119 -9.83 -2.75 -7.61
C LYS A 119 -9.29 -3.64 -6.50
N ARG A 120 -9.34 -3.18 -5.24
CA ARG A 120 -8.90 -3.99 -4.09
C ARG A 120 -9.92 -5.09 -3.78
N PRO A 121 -9.47 -6.29 -3.35
CA PRO A 121 -10.38 -7.34 -2.93
C PRO A 121 -11.14 -6.95 -1.66
N THR A 122 -12.29 -7.56 -1.45
CA THR A 122 -13.07 -7.42 -0.21
C THR A 122 -12.44 -8.24 0.92
N ALA A 123 -12.77 -7.89 2.17
CA ALA A 123 -12.28 -8.62 3.34
C ALA A 123 -12.60 -10.13 3.26
N SER A 124 -13.80 -10.48 2.79
CA SER A 124 -14.20 -11.88 2.61
C SER A 124 -13.32 -12.63 1.60
N GLN A 125 -12.91 -11.98 0.51
CA GLN A 125 -12.01 -12.55 -0.49
C GLN A 125 -10.60 -12.75 0.07
N VAL A 126 -10.12 -11.79 0.86
CA VAL A 126 -8.81 -11.88 1.53
C VAL A 126 -8.80 -13.02 2.56
N SER A 127 -9.82 -13.11 3.42
CA SER A 127 -9.93 -14.16 4.44
C SER A 127 -9.98 -15.56 3.83
N LEU A 128 -10.71 -15.73 2.72
CA LEU A 128 -10.75 -17.00 2.00
C LEU A 128 -9.37 -17.41 1.48
N HIS A 129 -8.60 -16.45 0.96
CA HIS A 129 -7.24 -16.71 0.49
C HIS A 129 -6.31 -17.12 1.64
N PHE A 130 -6.35 -16.42 2.78
CA PHE A 130 -5.59 -16.82 3.98
C PHE A 130 -5.96 -18.21 4.48
N PHE A 131 -7.26 -18.55 4.48
CA PHE A 131 -7.73 -19.86 4.89
C PHE A 131 -7.24 -20.97 3.95
N LEU A 132 -7.33 -20.76 2.63
CA LEU A 132 -6.84 -21.71 1.63
C LEU A 132 -5.32 -21.92 1.71
N MET A 133 -4.55 -20.90 2.10
CA MET A 133 -3.10 -20.98 2.27
C MET A 133 -2.65 -21.73 3.53
N HIS A 134 -3.53 -21.91 4.52
CA HIS A 134 -3.18 -22.59 5.79
C HIS A 134 -3.58 -24.07 5.81
N PHE A 135 -4.36 -24.54 4.83
CA PHE A 135 -4.95 -25.89 4.78
C PHE A 135 -4.57 -26.70 3.52
N LEU A 136 -3.59 -26.24 2.74
CA LEU A 136 -2.99 -26.98 1.62
C LEU A 136 -1.47 -27.05 1.84
#